data_AF-A0A9E0UGV3-F1
#
_entry.id   AF-A0A9E0UGV3-F1
#
_cell.length_a   1.000
_cell.length_b   1.000
_cell.length_c   1.000
_cell.angle_alpha   90.00
_cell.angle_beta   90.00
_cell.angle_gamma   90.00
#
_symmetry.space_group_name_H-M   'P 1'
#
loop_
_entity.id
_entity.type
_entity.pdbx_description
1 polymer ?
#
loop_
_entity_poly.entity_id
_entity_poly.type
_entity_poly.pdbx_seq_one_letter_code
_entity_poly.pdbx_strand_id
1 'polypeptide(L)'
;MTDEQEIDIENLQQRLMAALVVDGDRAWLYPKEVENQFPRILARIVELWKKPELDDFFDELITSQRPGRQGFPEKVALELFHLATLHASYRLSRKPRTPWDWAPDPSFFNKPPAAS
;
A
#
# COMPACT_ATOMS: atom_id res chain seq x y z
N MET A 1 12.02 30.83 10.91
CA MET A 1 11.83 29.61 11.74
C MET A 1 11.28 28.55 10.83
N THR A 2 12.15 27.81 10.16
CA THR A 2 11.78 26.50 9.62
C THR A 2 11.95 25.53 10.78
N ASP A 3 10.85 24.99 11.29
CA ASP A 3 10.89 23.78 12.09
C ASP A 3 11.52 22.70 11.19
N GLU A 4 12.84 22.51 11.31
CA GLU A 4 13.49 21.27 10.92
C GLU A 4 13.00 20.22 11.91
N GLN A 5 11.77 19.74 11.70
CA GLN A 5 11.23 18.63 12.47
C GLN A 5 12.21 17.47 12.30
N GLU A 6 12.97 17.23 13.37
CA GLU A 6 13.94 16.16 13.45
C GLU A 6 13.17 14.86 13.21
N ILE A 7 13.47 14.19 12.10
CA ILE A 7 12.84 12.92 11.78
C ILE A 7 13.37 11.91 12.78
N ASP A 8 12.53 11.53 13.74
CA ASP A 8 12.84 10.49 14.72
C ASP A 8 12.83 9.12 14.04
N ILE A 9 13.97 8.77 13.43
CA ILE A 9 14.16 7.53 12.66
C ILE A 9 13.90 6.31 13.55
N GLU A 10 14.32 6.34 14.81
CA GLU A 10 14.10 5.24 15.75
C GLU A 10 12.61 5.00 15.98
N ASN A 11 11.83 6.07 16.21
CA ASN A 11 10.38 5.96 16.35
C ASN A 11 9.72 5.38 15.09
N LEU A 12 10.13 5.84 13.91
CA LEU A 12 9.60 5.34 12.63
C LEU A 12 9.92 3.86 12.44
N GLN A 13 11.16 3.47 12.73
CA GLN A 13 11.61 2.08 12.68
C GLN A 13 10.76 1.21 13.60
N GLN A 14 10.62 1.58 14.88
CA GLN A 14 9.83 0.81 15.85
C GLN A 14 8.38 0.64 15.40
N ARG A 15 7.76 1.71 14.89
CA ARG A 15 6.36 1.68 14.43
C ARG A 15 6.17 0.78 13.22
N LEU A 16 7.02 0.89 12.21
CA LEU A 16 6.92 0.03 11.02
C LEU A 16 7.24 -1.42 11.38
N MET A 17 8.25 -1.65 12.22
CA MET A 17 8.64 -2.98 12.63
C MET A 17 7.54 -3.69 13.40
N ALA A 18 6.95 -3.01 14.39
CA ALA A 18 5.80 -3.54 15.12
C ALA A 18 4.65 -3.90 14.18
N ALA A 19 4.35 -3.04 13.19
CA ALA A 19 3.28 -3.31 12.22
C ALA A 19 3.57 -4.55 11.36
N LEU A 20 4.81 -4.70 10.86
CA LEU A 20 5.22 -5.86 10.05
C LEU A 20 5.22 -7.17 10.83
N VAL A 21 5.56 -7.14 12.12
CA VAL A 21 5.52 -8.32 13.00
C VAL A 21 4.07 -8.75 13.25
N VAL A 22 3.19 -7.79 13.59
CA VAL A 22 1.77 -8.06 13.87
C VAL A 22 1.06 -8.70 12.67
N ASP A 23 1.45 -8.35 11.44
CA ASP A 23 0.78 -8.83 10.23
C ASP A 23 1.30 -10.19 9.72
N GLY A 24 2.22 -10.84 10.44
CA GLY A 24 2.66 -12.21 10.15
C GLY A 24 4.16 -12.43 10.20
N ASP A 25 4.84 -11.82 11.18
CA ASP A 25 6.29 -11.97 11.41
C ASP A 25 7.15 -11.60 10.18
N ARG A 26 6.84 -10.44 9.58
CA ARG A 26 7.47 -9.97 8.34
C ARG A 26 8.57 -8.95 8.59
N ALA A 27 9.25 -9.02 9.73
CA ALA A 27 10.30 -8.06 10.09
C ALA A 27 11.46 -8.02 9.07
N TRP A 28 11.66 -9.11 8.33
CA TRP A 28 12.66 -9.18 7.26
C TRP A 28 12.33 -8.29 6.04
N LEU A 29 11.09 -7.79 5.91
CA LEU A 29 10.68 -6.84 4.86
C LEU A 29 10.95 -5.37 5.19
N TYR A 30 11.61 -5.10 6.31
CA TYR A 30 11.94 -3.74 6.70
C TYR A 30 12.86 -3.05 5.67
N PRO A 31 12.52 -1.83 5.20
CA PRO A 31 13.24 -1.18 4.12
C PRO A 31 14.47 -0.40 4.64
N LYS A 32 15.58 -1.12 4.86
CA LYS A 32 16.81 -0.55 5.43
C LYS A 32 17.45 0.49 4.51
N GLU A 33 17.42 0.26 3.20
CA GLU A 33 18.01 1.20 2.24
C GLU A 33 17.14 2.45 2.10
N VAL A 34 15.81 2.32 2.17
CA VAL A 34 14.90 3.48 2.22
C VAL A 34 15.12 4.30 3.49
N GLU A 35 15.30 3.67 4.66
CA GLU A 35 15.61 4.39 5.91
C GLU A 35 16.89 5.22 5.75
N ASN A 36 17.96 4.58 5.30
CA ASN A 36 19.29 5.20 5.23
C ASN A 36 19.37 6.32 4.20
N GLN A 37 18.74 6.14 3.03
CA GLN A 37 18.90 7.04 1.90
C GLN A 37 17.75 8.03 1.76
N PHE A 38 16.54 7.66 2.20
CA PHE A 38 15.30 8.41 2.00
C PHE A 38 14.42 8.43 3.26
N PRO A 39 14.89 8.96 4.40
CA PRO A 39 14.15 8.96 5.66
C PRO A 39 12.79 9.68 5.58
N ARG A 40 12.63 10.64 4.67
CA ARG A 40 11.35 11.31 4.38
C ARG A 40 10.33 10.38 3.72
N ILE A 41 10.79 9.48 2.86
CA ILE A 41 9.94 8.46 2.23
C ILE A 41 9.51 7.46 3.31
N LEU A 42 10.44 7.01 4.16
CA LEU A 42 10.12 6.14 5.29
C LEU A 42 9.07 6.78 6.21
N ALA A 43 9.26 8.04 6.60
CA ALA A 43 8.32 8.77 7.44
C ALA A 43 6.91 8.76 6.83
N ARG A 44 6.82 9.01 5.52
CA ARG A 44 5.55 9.01 4.80
C ARG A 44 4.92 7.62 4.73
N ILE A 45 5.70 6.57 4.50
CA ILE A 45 5.24 5.17 4.53
C ILE A 45 4.64 4.84 5.89
N VAL A 46 5.34 5.19 6.98
CA VAL A 46 4.87 4.93 8.36
C VAL A 46 3.61 5.71 8.69
N GLU A 47 3.50 6.96 8.23
CA GLU A 47 2.31 7.80 8.41
C GLU A 47 1.08 7.25 7.68
N LEU A 48 1.29 6.67 6.49
CA LEU A 48 0.23 6.15 5.62
C LEU A 48 0.00 4.64 5.78
N TRP A 49 0.75 3.95 6.65
CA TRP A 49 0.66 2.50 6.79
C TRP A 49 -0.78 2.03 7.11
N LYS A 50 -1.27 1.03 6.35
CA LYS A 50 -2.66 0.50 6.38
C LYS A 50 -3.74 1.49 5.95
N LYS A 51 -3.38 2.64 5.38
CA LYS A 51 -4.31 3.58 4.76
C LYS A 51 -4.27 3.45 3.24
N PRO A 52 -5.41 3.57 2.54
CA PRO A 52 -5.46 3.39 1.08
C PRO A 52 -4.57 4.38 0.31
N GLU A 53 -4.32 5.58 0.85
CA GLU A 53 -3.47 6.61 0.25
C GLU A 53 -2.00 6.17 0.10
N LEU A 54 -1.59 5.11 0.81
CA LEU A 54 -0.24 4.55 0.65
C LEU A 54 -0.07 3.86 -0.72
N ASP A 55 -1.13 3.31 -1.30
CA ASP A 55 -1.05 2.71 -2.64
C ASP A 55 -0.74 3.78 -3.69
N ASP A 56 -1.48 4.89 -3.66
CA ASP A 56 -1.27 6.03 -4.57
C ASP A 56 0.14 6.62 -4.40
N PHE A 57 0.63 6.67 -3.16
CA PHE A 57 1.99 7.10 -2.88
C PHE A 57 3.06 6.17 -3.48
N PHE A 58 2.89 4.85 -3.36
CA PHE A 58 3.79 3.90 -4.00
C PHE A 58 3.74 3.99 -5.53
N ASP A 59 2.54 4.11 -6.10
CA ASP A 59 2.36 4.26 -7.54
C ASP A 59 3.04 5.53 -8.07
N GLU A 60 2.97 6.65 -7.35
CA GLU A 60 3.70 7.87 -7.71
C GLU A 60 5.21 7.63 -7.66
N LEU A 61 5.72 6.99 -6.60
CA LEU A 61 7.16 6.73 -6.45
C LEU A 61 7.69 5.83 -7.58
N ILE A 62 6.98 4.74 -7.88
CA ILE A 62 7.37 3.73 -8.86
C ILE A 62 7.19 4.24 -10.30
N THR A 63 6.08 4.94 -10.57
CA THR A 63 5.69 5.37 -11.92
C THR A 63 6.20 6.76 -12.27
N SER A 64 6.97 7.43 -11.39
CA SER A 64 7.48 8.78 -11.65
C SER A 64 8.47 8.83 -12.83
N GLN A 65 7.95 8.82 -14.05
CA GLN A 65 8.67 8.98 -15.30
C GLN A 65 8.92 10.46 -15.60
N ARG A 66 9.49 11.19 -14.63
CA ARG A 66 9.88 12.59 -14.85
C ARG A 66 11.19 12.61 -15.63
N PRO A 67 11.25 13.27 -16.81
CA PRO A 67 12.48 13.33 -17.59
C PRO A 67 13.58 14.04 -16.79
N GLY A 68 14.73 13.39 -16.63
CA GLY A 68 15.90 13.93 -15.93
C GLY A 68 16.14 13.42 -14.49
N ARG A 69 15.37 12.43 -13.99
CA ARG A 69 15.71 11.72 -12.74
C ARG A 69 16.36 10.37 -12.99
N GLN A 70 17.33 10.01 -12.14
CA GLN A 70 18.13 8.79 -12.24
C GLN A 70 17.44 7.53 -11.67
N GLY A 71 16.13 7.59 -11.38
CA GLY A 71 15.40 6.53 -10.69
C GLY A 71 15.88 6.30 -9.26
N PHE A 72 15.36 5.24 -8.62
CA PHE A 72 15.91 4.74 -7.36
C PHE A 72 17.03 3.73 -7.62
N PRO A 73 18.02 3.61 -6.72
CA PRO A 73 18.90 2.46 -6.70
C PRO A 73 18.10 1.16 -6.64
N GLU A 74 18.60 0.10 -7.27
CA GLU A 74 17.91 -1.20 -7.39
C GLU A 74 17.39 -1.72 -6.05
N LYS A 75 18.22 -1.69 -5.00
CA LYS A 75 17.82 -2.15 -3.66
C LYS A 75 16.66 -1.36 -3.08
N VAL A 76 16.68 -0.03 -3.23
CA VAL A 76 15.62 0.86 -2.76
C VAL A 76 14.33 0.59 -3.52
N ALA A 77 14.42 0.41 -4.85
CA ALA A 77 13.27 0.06 -5.67
C ALA A 77 12.65 -1.27 -5.22
N LEU A 78 13.46 -2.31 -5.00
CA LEU A 78 12.99 -3.62 -4.53
C LEU A 78 12.29 -3.56 -3.16
N GLU A 79 12.86 -2.81 -2.21
CA GLU A 79 12.24 -2.60 -0.90
C GLU A 79 10.87 -1.91 -1.02
N LEU A 80 10.76 -0.87 -1.87
CA LEU A 80 9.49 -0.19 -2.13
C LEU A 80 8.47 -1.13 -2.80
N PHE A 81 8.89 -1.92 -3.78
CA PHE A 81 8.02 -2.91 -4.44
C PHE A 81 7.49 -3.98 -3.48
N HIS A 82 8.33 -4.49 -2.59
CA HIS A 82 7.92 -5.48 -1.59
C HIS A 82 6.87 -4.90 -0.63
N LEU A 83 7.09 -3.67 -0.15
CA LEU A 83 6.13 -2.99 0.71
C LEU A 83 4.81 -2.67 0.00
N ALA A 84 4.86 -2.23 -1.26
CA ALA A 84 3.66 -1.99 -2.07
C ALA A 84 2.85 -3.29 -2.27
N THR A 85 3.52 -4.39 -2.60
CA THR A 85 2.89 -5.72 -2.78
C THR A 85 2.25 -6.20 -1.48
N LEU A 86 2.97 -6.03 -0.36
CA LEU A 86 2.47 -6.35 0.96
C LEU A 86 1.22 -5.52 1.30
N HIS A 87 1.28 -4.22 1.08
CA HIS A 87 0.17 -3.31 1.39
C HIS A 87 -1.07 -3.62 0.53
N ALA A 88 -0.89 -3.87 -0.76
CA ALA A 88 -1.96 -4.28 -1.67
C ALA A 88 -2.66 -5.58 -1.22
N SER A 89 -1.92 -6.52 -0.61
CA SER A 89 -2.51 -7.76 -0.07
C SER A 89 -3.52 -7.50 1.05
N TYR A 90 -3.38 -6.41 1.81
CA TYR A 90 -4.36 -6.01 2.82
C TYR A 90 -5.67 -5.51 2.21
N ARG A 91 -5.62 -4.92 1.01
CA ARG A 91 -6.84 -4.55 0.28
C ARG A 91 -7.55 -5.76 -0.32
N LEU A 92 -6.81 -6.74 -0.81
CA LEU A 92 -7.40 -7.96 -1.35
C LEU A 92 -8.05 -8.84 -0.27
N SER A 93 -7.48 -8.83 0.94
CA SER A 93 -8.07 -9.54 2.10
C SER A 93 -9.24 -8.77 2.74
N ARG A 94 -9.27 -7.44 2.63
CA ARG A 94 -10.48 -6.64 2.93
C ARG A 94 -11.48 -6.79 1.78
N LYS A 95 -12.27 -7.86 1.84
CA LYS A 95 -13.40 -8.16 0.96
C LYS A 95 -14.00 -6.87 0.37
N PRO A 96 -13.91 -6.64 -0.95
CA PRO A 96 -14.51 -5.45 -1.53
C PRO A 96 -16.00 -5.46 -1.21
N ARG A 97 -16.56 -4.33 -0.74
CA ARG A 97 -17.99 -4.07 -0.91
C ARG A 97 -18.21 -3.98 -2.42
N THR A 98 -18.49 -5.12 -3.06
CA THR A 98 -18.87 -5.16 -4.46
C THR A 98 -20.20 -4.42 -4.64
N PRO A 99 -20.33 -3.50 -5.61
CA PRO A 99 -21.61 -2.90 -5.99
C PRO A 99 -22.65 -3.91 -6.53
N TRP A 100 -22.22 -5.17 -6.75
CA TRP A 100 -23.04 -6.28 -7.28
C TRP A 100 -23.69 -7.15 -6.20
N ASP A 101 -23.67 -6.73 -4.94
CA ASP A 101 -24.39 -7.40 -3.83
C ASP A 101 -25.92 -7.16 -3.89
N TRP A 102 -26.42 -6.60 -4.99
CA TRP A 102 -27.82 -6.74 -5.34
C TRP A 102 -27.99 -8.17 -5.87
N ALA A 103 -28.59 -9.05 -5.08
CA ALA A 103 -29.08 -10.31 -5.63
C ALA A 103 -30.22 -9.95 -6.61
N PRO A 104 -30.14 -10.25 -7.92
CA PRO A 104 -31.36 -10.33 -8.72
C PRO A 104 -32.22 -11.44 -8.11
N ASP A 105 -33.43 -11.09 -7.72
CA ASP A 105 -34.46 -12.04 -7.32
C ASP A 105 -34.52 -13.19 -8.35
N PRO A 106 -34.32 -14.46 -7.96
CA PRO A 106 -34.37 -15.60 -8.88
C PRO A 106 -35.71 -15.76 -9.61
N SER A 107 -36.74 -14.98 -9.22
CA SER A 107 -38.03 -14.90 -9.92
C SER A 107 -37.96 -14.36 -11.36
N PHE A 108 -36.84 -13.76 -11.79
CA PHE A 108 -36.68 -13.29 -13.18
C PHE A 108 -36.65 -14.40 -14.24
N PHE A 109 -36.32 -15.64 -13.85
CA PHE A 109 -36.13 -16.73 -14.82
C PHE A 109 -37.38 -17.54 -15.14
N ASN A 110 -38.54 -17.20 -14.56
CA ASN A 110 -39.76 -17.98 -14.77
C ASN A 110 -40.89 -17.11 -15.33
N LYS A 111 -40.76 -16.69 -16.59
CA LYS A 111 -41.91 -16.24 -17.38
C LYS A 111 -42.44 -17.42 -18.19
N PRO A 112 -43.65 -17.94 -17.93
CA PRO A 112 -44.21 -18.99 -18.79
C PRO A 112 -44.43 -18.45 -20.21
N PRO A 113 -44.27 -19.27 -21.25
CA PRO A 113 -44.49 -18.85 -22.62
C PRO A 113 -45.94 -18.41 -22.81
N ALA A 114 -46.14 -17.26 -23.46
CA ALA A 114 -47.46 -16.80 -23.87
C ALA A 114 -48.09 -17.84 -24.81
N ALA A 115 -49.18 -18.47 -24.36
CA ALA A 115 -49.98 -19.35 -25.20
C ALA A 115 -50.59 -18.54 -26.37
N SER A 116 -50.49 -19.11 -27.57
CA SER A 116 -51.12 -18.63 -28.81
C SER A 116 -52.61 -18.92 -28.85
#